data_AF-B4N6M4-F1
#
_entry.id   AF-B4N6M4-F1
#
_cell.length_a   1.000
_cell.length_b   1.000
_cell.length_c   1.000
_cell.angle_alpha   90.00
_cell.angle_beta   90.00
_cell.angle_gamma   90.00
#
_symmetry.space_group_name_H-M   'P 1'
#
loop_
_entity.id
_entity.type
_entity.pdbx_description
1 polymer ?
#
loop_
_entity_poly.entity_id
_entity_poly.type
_entity_poly.pdbx_seq_one_letter_code
_entity_poly.pdbx_strand_id
1 'polypeptide(L)'
;MRHKDYFNSTTTFLYLLLLLLSCISLTLAAPQTSCILCDKDDLQAKDPLNSETYEEFTFDHQVSRQEAILALRKFNETHGPKNACNSMKCTPDVLKYCLGPQFINDHCWCELQHRDEGLPYVPHICYAGEKVYTSSVGSCFHFEEVKECCCASALAKECK
;
A
#
# COMPACT_ATOMS: atom_id res chain seq x y z
N MET A 1 18.61 38.50 -56.53
CA MET A 1 18.72 38.59 -55.05
C MET A 1 17.31 38.73 -54.45
N ARG A 2 16.60 37.62 -54.16
CA ARG A 2 15.34 37.66 -53.37
C ARG A 2 14.82 36.26 -52.95
N HIS A 3 15.69 35.30 -52.65
CA HIS A 3 15.27 33.94 -52.27
C HIS A 3 15.90 33.41 -50.97
N LYS A 4 16.93 34.09 -50.43
CA LYS A 4 17.58 33.69 -49.18
C LYS A 4 16.85 34.21 -47.93
N ASP A 5 16.10 35.31 -48.05
CA ASP A 5 15.42 35.93 -46.91
C ASP A 5 14.08 35.24 -46.56
N TYR A 6 13.46 34.56 -47.52
CA TYR A 6 12.19 33.87 -47.31
C TYR A 6 12.36 32.54 -46.56
N PHE A 7 13.43 31.80 -46.87
CA PHE A 7 13.72 30.50 -46.26
C PHE A 7 14.16 30.61 -44.79
N ASN A 8 14.84 31.70 -44.42
CA ASN A 8 15.25 31.95 -43.03
C ASN A 8 14.09 32.43 -42.16
N SER A 9 13.09 33.09 -42.77
CA SER A 9 11.88 33.56 -42.09
C SER A 9 10.96 32.40 -41.71
N THR A 10 10.77 31.42 -42.60
CA THR A 10 9.89 30.28 -42.32
C THR A 10 10.42 29.36 -41.23
N THR A 11 11.74 29.13 -41.15
CA THR A 11 12.36 28.36 -40.07
C THR A 11 12.30 29.09 -38.74
N THR A 12 12.52 30.41 -38.70
CA THR A 12 12.40 31.18 -37.44
C THR A 12 10.97 31.21 -36.94
N PHE A 13 9.97 31.34 -37.83
CA PHE A 13 8.56 31.20 -37.46
C PHE A 13 8.22 29.81 -36.90
N LEU A 14 8.79 28.74 -37.48
CA LEU A 14 8.58 27.38 -37.00
C LEU A 14 9.17 27.16 -35.59
N TYR A 15 10.38 27.68 -35.35
CA TYR A 15 11.02 27.65 -34.03
C TYR A 15 10.25 28.50 -33.00
N LEU A 16 9.76 29.68 -33.39
CA LEU A 16 8.94 30.52 -32.53
C LEU A 16 7.62 29.82 -32.16
N LEU A 17 7.00 29.15 -33.13
CA LEU A 17 5.78 28.35 -32.93
C LEU A 17 6.04 27.18 -31.97
N LEU A 18 7.13 26.43 -32.16
CA LEU A 18 7.53 25.32 -31.27
C LEU A 18 7.83 25.79 -29.84
N LEU A 19 8.47 26.95 -29.68
CA LEU A 19 8.70 27.58 -28.37
C LEU A 19 7.40 28.07 -27.72
N LEU A 20 6.44 28.55 -28.51
CA LEU A 20 5.11 28.92 -27.99
C LEU A 20 4.31 27.69 -27.55
N LEU A 21 4.36 26.57 -28.29
CA LEU A 21 3.69 25.31 -27.91
C LEU A 21 4.30 24.67 -26.66
N SER A 22 5.63 24.77 -26.45
CA SER A 22 6.25 24.27 -25.22
C SER A 22 5.87 25.10 -23.99
N CYS A 23 5.68 26.42 -24.14
CA CYS A 23 5.19 27.29 -23.05
C CYS A 23 3.72 27.02 -22.67
N ILE A 24 2.87 26.60 -23.61
CA ILE A 24 1.47 26.25 -23.34
C ILE A 24 1.35 24.88 -22.65
N SER A 25 2.36 24.01 -22.80
CA SER A 25 2.37 22.69 -22.16
C SER A 25 2.65 22.73 -20.65
N LEU A 26 3.08 23.88 -20.11
CA LEU A 26 3.30 24.07 -18.67
C LEU A 26 2.05 24.59 -17.91
N THR A 27 0.96 24.92 -18.60
CA THR A 27 -0.28 25.40 -17.95
C THR A 27 -1.43 24.41 -17.99
N LEU A 28 -1.18 23.15 -18.40
CA LEU A 28 -2.17 22.08 -18.37
C LEU A 28 -1.85 20.97 -17.35
N ALA A 29 -1.29 21.35 -16.21
CA ALA A 29 -1.48 20.60 -14.97
C ALA A 29 -2.52 21.38 -14.15
N ALA A 30 -3.80 21.21 -14.51
CA ALA A 30 -4.86 21.54 -13.57
C ALA A 30 -4.62 20.69 -12.32
N PRO A 31 -4.53 21.27 -11.11
CA PRO A 31 -4.73 20.46 -9.92
C PRO A 31 -6.09 19.80 -10.10
N GLN A 32 -6.19 18.53 -9.71
CA GLN A 32 -7.46 17.82 -9.63
C GLN A 32 -8.31 18.54 -8.57
N THR A 33 -8.91 19.69 -8.92
CA THR A 33 -9.91 20.37 -8.10
C THR A 33 -11.20 19.61 -8.32
N SER A 34 -11.26 18.39 -7.78
CA SER A 34 -12.54 17.81 -7.40
C SER A 34 -13.05 18.60 -6.19
N CYS A 35 -13.47 19.85 -6.43
CA CYS A 35 -14.31 20.55 -5.48
C CYS A 35 -15.67 19.85 -5.57
N ILE A 36 -15.82 18.76 -4.81
CA ILE A 36 -17.13 18.32 -4.38
C ILE A 36 -17.75 19.56 -3.75
N LEU A 37 -18.87 20.02 -4.30
CA LEU A 37 -19.66 21.09 -3.74
C LEU A 37 -20.07 20.63 -2.33
N CYS A 38 -19.36 21.07 -1.29
CA CYS A 38 -19.78 20.80 0.08
C CYS A 38 -21.15 21.46 0.25
N ASP A 39 -22.19 20.65 0.44
CA ASP A 39 -23.50 21.18 0.72
C ASP A 39 -23.45 21.86 2.11
N LYS A 40 -24.17 22.95 2.29
CA LYS A 40 -24.18 23.69 3.56
C LYS A 40 -24.76 22.83 4.69
N ASP A 41 -25.52 21.80 4.33
CA ASP A 41 -26.08 20.81 5.23
C ASP A 41 -25.07 19.76 5.71
N ASP A 42 -23.92 19.57 5.03
CA ASP A 42 -22.80 18.74 5.52
C ASP A 42 -22.01 19.42 6.65
N LEU A 43 -22.14 20.75 6.78
CA LEU A 43 -21.54 21.55 7.85
C LEU A 43 -22.44 21.67 9.09
N GLN A 44 -23.60 20.99 9.12
CA GLN A 44 -24.40 20.95 10.33
C GLN A 44 -23.64 20.17 11.40
N ALA A 45 -23.23 20.87 12.46
CA ALA A 45 -22.72 20.26 13.67
C ALA A 45 -23.80 19.30 14.19
N LYS A 46 -23.56 18.00 14.00
CA LYS A 46 -24.38 16.94 14.60
C LYS A 46 -24.36 17.13 16.13
N ASP A 47 -25.56 17.05 16.69
CA ASP A 47 -25.87 17.17 18.11
C ASP A 47 -24.86 16.40 19.01
N PRO A 48 -24.28 17.00 20.07
CA PRO A 48 -23.23 16.37 20.89
C PRO A 48 -23.70 15.13 21.67
N LEU A 49 -25.00 14.80 21.66
CA LEU A 49 -25.58 13.73 22.47
C LEU A 49 -25.60 12.35 21.81
N ASN A 50 -24.85 12.14 20.71
CA ASN A 50 -24.50 10.80 20.25
C ASN A 50 -23.05 10.80 19.76
N SER A 51 -22.11 10.99 20.71
CA SER A 51 -20.71 10.65 20.51
C SER A 51 -20.60 9.13 20.42
N GLU A 52 -20.97 8.55 19.28
CA GLU A 52 -20.29 7.34 18.83
C GLU A 52 -18.80 7.67 18.93
N THR A 53 -18.08 6.88 19.72
CA THR A 53 -16.65 7.06 19.95
C THR A 53 -15.98 6.91 18.59
N TYR A 54 -15.72 8.02 17.92
CA TYR A 54 -14.99 8.03 16.67
C TYR A 54 -13.56 7.58 17.00
N GLU A 55 -13.28 6.30 16.78
CA GLU A 55 -11.92 5.77 16.85
C GLU A 55 -11.16 6.29 15.61
N GLU A 56 -10.21 7.18 15.83
CA GLU A 56 -9.36 7.71 14.77
C GLU A 56 -8.31 6.64 14.41
N PHE A 57 -8.57 5.91 13.32
CA PHE A 57 -7.61 4.99 12.74
C PHE A 57 -6.67 5.74 11.80
N THR A 58 -5.38 5.76 12.14
CA THR A 58 -4.31 6.26 11.27
C THR A 58 -3.90 5.15 10.31
N PHE A 59 -3.85 5.41 9.01
CA PHE A 59 -3.29 4.46 8.04
C PHE A 59 -1.80 4.20 8.32
N ASP A 60 -1.37 2.94 8.39
CA ASP A 60 0.05 2.57 8.51
C ASP A 60 0.62 2.17 7.15
N HIS A 61 0.17 1.02 6.61
CA HIS A 61 0.63 0.53 5.31
C HIS A 61 -0.41 -0.36 4.63
N GLN A 62 -0.15 -0.67 3.36
CA GLN A 62 -0.96 -1.59 2.54
C GLN A 62 -0.04 -2.42 1.66
N VAL A 63 -0.35 -3.72 1.57
CA VAL A 63 0.17 -4.62 0.55
C VAL A 63 -0.95 -4.92 -0.44
N SER A 64 -0.81 -4.46 -1.68
CA SER A 64 -1.75 -4.76 -2.75
C SER A 64 -1.60 -6.20 -3.24
N ARG A 65 -2.59 -6.69 -4.00
CA ARG A 65 -2.53 -8.01 -4.63
C ARG A 65 -1.34 -8.14 -5.58
N GLN A 66 -1.03 -7.08 -6.33
CA GLN A 66 0.07 -7.04 -7.27
C GLN A 66 1.42 -7.11 -6.54
N GLU A 67 1.58 -6.34 -5.47
CA GLU A 67 2.79 -6.39 -4.64
C GLU A 67 2.98 -7.77 -4.00
N ALA A 68 1.90 -8.36 -3.47
CA ALA A 68 1.90 -9.72 -2.95
C ALA A 68 2.40 -10.76 -3.97
N ILE A 69 1.87 -10.70 -5.20
CA ILE A 69 2.28 -11.60 -6.29
C ILE A 69 3.75 -11.40 -6.66
N LEU A 70 4.22 -10.15 -6.73
CA LEU A 70 5.62 -9.85 -7.06
C LEU A 70 6.58 -10.31 -5.95
N ALA A 71 6.22 -10.10 -4.68
CA ALA A 71 6.98 -10.57 -3.54
C ALA A 71 7.08 -12.10 -3.53
N LEU A 72 5.98 -12.79 -3.81
CA LEU A 72 5.93 -14.25 -3.93
C LEU A 72 6.82 -14.77 -5.05
N ARG A 73 6.78 -14.13 -6.22
CA ARG A 73 7.64 -14.48 -7.35
C ARG A 73 9.12 -14.32 -6.98
N LYS A 74 9.49 -13.18 -6.39
CA LYS A 74 10.86 -12.91 -5.93
C LYS A 74 11.31 -13.92 -4.86
N PHE A 75 10.41 -14.28 -3.94
CA PHE A 75 10.69 -15.30 -2.93
C PHE A 75 11.02 -16.65 -3.58
N ASN A 76 10.19 -17.12 -4.51
CA ASN A 76 10.42 -18.39 -5.22
C ASN A 76 11.71 -18.40 -6.08
N GLU A 77 12.08 -17.24 -6.63
CA GLU A 77 13.31 -17.09 -7.44
C GLU A 77 14.59 -17.10 -6.57
N THR A 78 14.51 -16.57 -5.34
CA THR A 78 15.67 -16.37 -4.46
C THR A 78 15.86 -17.49 -3.44
N HIS A 79 14.77 -18.09 -2.97
CA HIS A 79 14.77 -19.15 -1.96
C HIS A 79 14.41 -20.47 -2.65
N GLY A 80 15.43 -21.27 -3.00
CA GLY A 80 15.23 -22.71 -3.21
C GLY A 80 14.62 -23.37 -1.95
N PRO A 81 14.32 -24.69 -1.93
CA PRO A 81 13.49 -25.37 -0.92
C PRO A 81 14.02 -25.39 0.54
N LYS A 82 15.02 -24.57 0.87
CA LYS A 82 15.61 -24.40 2.20
C LYS A 82 15.18 -23.04 2.76
N ASN A 83 13.97 -23.00 3.30
CA ASN A 83 13.34 -21.76 3.73
C ASN A 83 13.56 -21.53 5.23
N ALA A 84 13.51 -20.27 5.66
CA ALA A 84 13.54 -19.83 7.07
C ALA A 84 12.49 -20.52 7.97
N CYS A 85 11.46 -21.13 7.39
CA CYS A 85 10.36 -21.81 8.08
C CYS A 85 10.68 -23.14 8.79
N ASN A 86 11.96 -23.49 8.97
CA ASN A 86 12.37 -24.80 9.48
C ASN A 86 12.76 -24.80 10.97
N SER A 87 12.66 -23.65 11.63
CA SER A 87 13.00 -23.48 13.04
C SER A 87 11.94 -24.09 13.97
N MET A 88 10.66 -24.11 13.56
CA MET A 88 9.53 -24.60 14.36
C MET A 88 8.68 -25.65 13.62
N LYS A 89 8.24 -26.69 14.34
CA LYS A 89 7.22 -27.62 13.84
C LYS A 89 5.83 -26.98 13.94
N CYS A 90 5.21 -26.75 12.80
CA CYS A 90 3.82 -26.29 12.70
C CYS A 90 2.84 -27.38 13.16
N THR A 91 2.03 -27.08 14.17
CA THR A 91 0.85 -27.91 14.47
C THR A 91 -0.29 -27.57 13.49
N PRO A 92 -1.28 -28.46 13.32
CA PRO A 92 -2.46 -28.16 12.50
C PRO A 92 -3.21 -26.90 12.95
N ASP A 93 -3.25 -26.63 14.27
CA ASP A 93 -3.90 -25.44 14.82
C ASP A 93 -3.16 -24.16 14.44
N VAL A 94 -1.81 -24.19 14.47
CA VAL A 94 -1.00 -23.06 14.03
C VAL A 94 -1.20 -22.81 12.53
N LEU A 95 -1.23 -23.85 11.70
CA LEU A 95 -1.52 -23.69 10.27
C LEU A 95 -2.90 -23.06 10.05
N LYS A 96 -3.92 -23.49 10.80
CA LYS A 96 -5.26 -22.89 10.74
C LYS A 96 -5.23 -21.40 11.12
N TYR A 97 -4.45 -21.04 12.14
CA TYR A 97 -4.22 -19.64 12.51
C TYR A 97 -3.55 -18.85 11.38
N CYS A 98 -2.48 -19.38 10.78
CA CYS A 98 -1.77 -18.72 9.68
C CYS A 98 -2.68 -18.39 8.49
N LEU A 99 -3.61 -19.30 8.16
CA LEU A 99 -4.56 -19.14 7.06
C LEU A 99 -5.78 -18.28 7.44
N GLY A 100 -5.90 -17.89 8.71
CA GLY A 100 -7.01 -17.11 9.24
C GLY A 100 -6.74 -15.60 9.22
N PRO A 101 -7.81 -14.79 9.32
CA PRO A 101 -7.68 -13.32 9.42
C PRO A 101 -6.95 -12.88 10.69
N GLN A 102 -6.91 -13.74 11.72
CA GLN A 102 -6.19 -13.48 12.98
C GLN A 102 -4.70 -13.26 12.75
N PHE A 103 -4.09 -13.96 11.80
CA PHE A 103 -2.67 -13.78 11.50
C PHE A 103 -2.37 -12.41 10.92
N ILE A 104 -3.23 -11.89 10.02
CA ILE A 104 -3.11 -10.54 9.47
C ILE A 104 -3.36 -9.48 10.56
N ASN A 105 -4.35 -9.72 11.42
CA ASN A 105 -4.65 -8.79 12.53
C ASN A 105 -3.48 -8.70 13.51
N ASP A 106 -2.87 -9.84 13.86
CA ASP A 106 -1.71 -9.89 14.74
C ASP A 106 -0.46 -9.30 14.06
N HIS A 107 -0.27 -9.50 12.76
CA HIS A 107 0.75 -8.79 11.96
C HIS A 107 0.56 -7.27 12.06
N CYS A 108 -0.63 -6.77 11.71
CA CYS A 108 -0.96 -5.35 11.79
C CYS A 108 -0.91 -4.80 13.22
N TRP A 109 -0.87 -5.65 14.25
CA TRP A 109 -0.76 -5.22 15.64
C TRP A 109 0.68 -5.23 16.16
N CYS A 110 1.42 -6.29 15.82
CA CYS A 110 2.74 -6.57 16.37
C CYS A 110 3.88 -5.99 15.54
N GLU A 111 3.67 -5.82 14.23
CA GLU A 111 4.67 -5.32 13.27
C GLU A 111 4.34 -3.91 12.76
N LEU A 112 3.70 -3.07 13.60
CA LEU A 112 3.39 -1.68 13.26
C LEU A 112 4.64 -0.81 13.04
N GLN A 113 4.60 0.06 12.04
CA GLN A 113 5.64 1.07 11.76
C GLN A 113 7.04 0.49 11.44
N HIS A 114 7.12 -0.76 11.01
CA HIS A 114 8.38 -1.33 10.56
C HIS A 114 8.76 -0.75 9.20
N ARG A 115 10.05 -0.41 9.03
CA ARG A 115 10.58 0.11 7.75
C ARG A 115 10.48 -0.91 6.62
N ASP A 116 10.48 -2.20 6.98
CA ASP A 116 10.41 -3.31 6.06
C ASP A 116 9.15 -4.13 6.35
N GLU A 117 8.37 -4.40 5.31
CA GLU A 117 7.16 -5.23 5.33
C GLU A 117 7.50 -6.69 5.70
N GLY A 118 6.99 -7.16 6.84
CA GLY A 118 7.22 -8.52 7.37
C GLY A 118 6.36 -9.60 6.70
N LEU A 119 5.21 -9.22 6.14
CA LEU A 119 4.26 -10.10 5.47
C LEU A 119 3.95 -9.64 4.03
N PRO A 120 4.95 -9.57 3.13
CA PRO A 120 4.77 -8.98 1.80
C PRO A 120 4.00 -9.89 0.83
N TYR A 121 3.53 -11.06 1.26
CA TYR A 121 3.01 -12.11 0.39
C TYR A 121 1.49 -12.25 0.40
N VAL A 122 0.82 -11.55 1.32
CA VAL A 122 -0.64 -11.61 1.49
C VAL A 122 -1.18 -10.19 1.40
N PRO A 123 -2.22 -9.93 0.59
CA PRO A 123 -2.79 -8.59 0.49
C PRO A 123 -3.47 -8.19 1.79
N HIS A 124 -3.14 -7.01 2.32
CA HIS A 124 -3.72 -6.51 3.56
C HIS A 124 -3.56 -4.99 3.69
N ILE A 125 -4.26 -4.41 4.67
CA ILE A 125 -4.17 -3.00 5.05
C ILE A 125 -4.04 -2.96 6.56
N CYS A 126 -3.03 -2.27 7.07
CA CYS A 126 -2.85 -2.04 8.49
C CYS A 126 -3.16 -0.60 8.86
N TYR A 127 -3.78 -0.44 10.03
CA TYR A 127 -4.10 0.85 10.63
C TYR A 127 -3.46 0.93 12.02
N ALA A 128 -2.81 2.04 12.33
CA ALA A 128 -2.38 2.42 13.67
C ALA A 128 -3.52 3.14 14.41
N GLY A 129 -3.87 2.70 15.62
CA GLY A 129 -4.94 3.31 16.43
C GLY A 129 -4.74 3.09 17.92
N GLU A 130 -5.64 3.64 18.75
CA GLU A 130 -5.58 3.52 20.21
C GLU A 130 -5.78 2.05 20.63
N LYS A 131 -4.86 1.58 21.46
CA LYS A 131 -4.50 0.16 21.55
C LYS A 131 -5.38 -0.62 22.55
N VAL A 132 -6.60 -0.99 22.14
CA VAL A 132 -7.48 -1.93 22.90
C VAL A 132 -7.43 -3.37 22.34
N TYR A 133 -6.54 -3.67 21.39
CA TYR A 133 -6.37 -5.03 20.86
C TYR A 133 -5.35 -5.83 21.67
N THR A 134 -5.56 -7.13 21.79
CA THR A 134 -4.56 -8.08 22.31
C THR A 134 -4.34 -9.11 21.22
N SER A 135 -3.08 -9.43 20.91
CA SER A 135 -2.76 -10.43 19.88
C SER A 135 -3.50 -11.73 20.16
N SER A 136 -4.07 -12.34 19.13
CA SER A 136 -4.82 -13.60 19.25
C SER A 136 -3.96 -14.77 19.73
N VAL A 137 -2.65 -14.72 19.48
CA VAL A 137 -1.65 -15.67 20.00
C VAL A 137 -1.08 -15.29 21.37
N GLY A 138 -1.70 -14.32 22.05
CA GLY A 138 -1.41 -13.95 23.44
C GLY A 138 -0.27 -12.93 23.63
N SER A 139 0.77 -12.93 22.80
CA SER A 139 1.76 -11.84 22.79
C SER A 139 2.44 -11.65 21.43
N CYS A 140 2.95 -10.44 21.18
CA CYS A 140 3.77 -10.17 20.00
C CYS A 140 5.11 -10.90 19.99
N PHE A 141 5.62 -11.27 21.17
CA PHE A 141 6.79 -12.15 21.26
C PHE A 141 6.46 -13.55 20.70
N HIS A 142 5.30 -14.10 21.05
CA HIS A 142 4.88 -15.40 20.54
C HIS A 142 4.45 -15.33 19.06
N PHE A 143 3.91 -14.19 18.61
CA PHE A 143 3.64 -13.95 17.20
C PHE A 143 4.90 -14.10 16.33
N GLU A 144 6.03 -13.52 16.74
CA GLU A 144 7.30 -13.66 16.00
C GLU A 144 7.73 -15.12 15.85
N GLU A 145 7.56 -15.94 16.89
CA GLU A 145 7.86 -17.37 16.84
C GLU A 145 6.91 -18.12 15.90
N VAL A 146 5.61 -17.79 15.94
CA VAL A 146 4.58 -18.45 15.11
C VAL A 146 4.68 -18.01 13.65
N LYS A 147 5.12 -16.79 13.37
CA LYS A 147 5.31 -16.26 12.01
C LYS A 147 6.30 -17.10 11.19
N GLU A 148 7.31 -17.67 11.84
CA GLU A 148 8.23 -18.63 11.23
C GLU A 148 7.50 -19.86 10.67
N CYS A 149 6.43 -20.31 11.32
CA CYS A 149 5.56 -21.36 10.83
C CYS A 149 4.64 -20.87 9.70
N CYS A 150 4.09 -19.66 9.81
CA CYS A 150 3.19 -19.05 8.84
C CYS A 150 3.87 -18.57 7.56
N CYS A 151 5.00 -19.17 7.19
CA CYS A 151 5.89 -18.59 6.21
C CYS A 151 5.29 -18.48 4.80
N ALA A 152 5.97 -17.66 3.99
CA ALA A 152 5.65 -17.37 2.60
C ALA A 152 5.16 -18.59 1.82
N SER A 153 5.80 -19.76 1.91
CA SER A 153 5.42 -20.93 1.11
C SER A 153 4.04 -21.54 1.45
N ALA A 154 3.57 -21.40 2.69
CA ALA A 154 2.26 -21.87 3.10
C ALA A 154 1.19 -20.89 2.62
N LEU A 155 1.42 -19.59 2.81
CA LEU A 155 0.51 -18.51 2.41
C LEU A 155 0.48 -18.27 0.89
N ALA A 156 1.61 -18.47 0.21
CA ALA A 156 1.78 -18.36 -1.24
C ALA A 156 0.83 -19.27 -2.02
N LYS A 157 0.55 -20.47 -1.47
CA LYS A 157 -0.31 -21.45 -2.13
C LYS A 157 -1.77 -21.00 -2.17
N GLU A 158 -2.16 -20.14 -1.23
CA GLU A 158 -3.49 -19.57 -1.10
C GLU A 158 -3.65 -18.29 -1.94
N CYS A 159 -2.57 -17.57 -2.19
CA CYS A 159 -2.54 -16.45 -3.14
C CYS A 159 -2.55 -16.96 -4.59
N LYS A 160 -3.75 -17.25 -5.13
CA LYS A 160 -4.00 -17.50 -6.56
C LYS A 160 -4.73 -16.34 -7.23
#